data_AF-A0A7Z9I719-F1
#
_entry.id   AF-A0A7Z9I719-F1
#
_cell.length_a   1.000
_cell.length_b   1.000
_cell.length_c   1.000
_cell.angle_alpha   90.00
_cell.angle_beta   90.00
_cell.angle_gamma   90.00
#
_symmetry.space_group_name_H-M   'P 1'
#
loop_
_entity.id
_entity.type
_entity.pdbx_description
1 polymer ?
#
loop_
_entity_poly.entity_id
_entity_poly.type
_entity_poly.pdbx_seq_one_letter_code
_entity_poly.pdbx_strand_id
1 'polypeptide(L)'
;KNFFRIPSFHYFAKIMERGNSEKIFKSPKHPYTQALTSLIKKPDIDRKNQKIELKGEVPSIFERKSGCVFSSRCQDPSQNCKTGKTENKLIKTDEDHWVDQCCINCN
;
A
#
# COMPACT_ATOMS: atom_id res chain seq x y z
N LYS A 1 -10.65 25.14 -11.17
CA LYS A 1 -10.32 24.92 -9.73
C LYS A 1 -9.76 23.51 -9.60
N ASN A 2 -8.44 23.37 -9.61
CA ASN A 2 -7.77 22.07 -9.47
C ASN A 2 -7.93 21.59 -8.04
N PHE A 3 -8.95 20.77 -7.80
CA PHE A 3 -9.05 19.98 -6.57
C PHE A 3 -7.93 18.93 -6.64
N PHE A 4 -6.78 19.22 -6.04
CA PHE A 4 -5.77 18.20 -5.78
C PHE A 4 -6.37 17.17 -4.83
N ARG A 5 -7.00 16.13 -5.38
CA ARG A 5 -7.50 15.02 -4.58
C ARG A 5 -6.28 14.29 -4.01
N ILE A 6 -6.30 14.06 -2.70
CA ILE A 6 -5.28 13.30 -1.97
C ILE A 6 -5.84 11.89 -1.79
N PRO A 7 -5.64 10.96 -2.75
CA PRO A 7 -6.11 9.60 -2.62
C PRO A 7 -5.53 8.94 -1.36
N SER A 8 -6.31 8.03 -0.80
CA SER A 8 -5.93 7.22 0.36
C SER A 8 -6.30 5.77 0.06
N PHE A 9 -5.32 4.89 0.17
CA PHE A 9 -5.45 3.46 -0.08
C PHE A 9 -5.62 2.75 1.26
N HIS A 10 -6.67 1.95 1.37
CA HIS A 10 -7.08 1.35 2.64
C HIS A 10 -7.09 -0.17 2.58
N TYR A 11 -6.70 -0.81 3.68
CA TYR A 11 -6.84 -2.24 3.91
C TYR A 11 -7.28 -2.49 5.36
N PHE A 12 -8.38 -3.20 5.57
CA PHE A 12 -9.01 -3.38 6.90
C PHE A 12 -9.13 -2.10 7.74
N ALA A 13 -9.67 -1.03 7.12
CA ALA A 13 -9.84 0.29 7.73
C ALA A 13 -8.53 0.97 8.20
N LYS A 14 -7.36 0.45 7.82
CA LYS A 14 -6.06 1.12 7.98
C LYS A 14 -5.69 1.79 6.67
N ILE A 15 -5.16 3.02 6.76
CA ILE A 15 -4.58 3.71 5.62
C ILE A 15 -3.17 3.13 5.39
N MET A 16 -2.96 2.53 4.23
CA MET A 16 -1.68 1.95 3.84
C MET A 16 -0.79 3.01 3.17
N GLU A 17 -1.41 3.91 2.40
CA GLU A 17 -0.72 4.98 1.70
C GLU A 17 -1.67 6.12 1.39
N ARG A 18 -1.20 7.37 1.51
CA ARG A 18 -1.95 8.58 1.19
C ARG A 18 -1.01 9.63 0.64
N GLY A 19 -1.39 10.30 -0.44
CA GLY A 19 -0.59 11.43 -0.91
C GLY A 19 -1.11 12.09 -2.17
N ASN A 20 -0.29 12.98 -2.74
CA ASN A 20 -0.60 13.62 -4.02
C ASN A 20 -0.93 12.57 -5.10
N SER A 21 -2.03 12.78 -5.84
CA SER A 21 -2.48 11.84 -6.88
C SER A 21 -1.39 11.48 -7.89
N GLU A 22 -0.64 12.45 -8.40
CA GLU A 22 0.40 12.21 -9.39
C GLU A 22 1.50 11.31 -8.83
N LYS A 23 2.00 11.61 -7.62
CA LYS A 23 3.03 10.79 -6.96
C LYS A 23 2.54 9.37 -6.71
N ILE A 24 1.31 9.22 -6.23
CA ILE A 24 0.72 7.93 -5.88
C ILE A 24 0.53 7.02 -7.11
N PHE A 25 0.08 7.55 -8.24
CA PHE A 25 -0.09 6.74 -9.47
C PHE A 25 1.19 6.56 -10.27
N LYS A 26 2.20 7.42 -10.07
CA LYS A 26 3.51 7.34 -10.75
C LYS A 26 4.52 6.48 -10.00
N SER A 27 4.57 6.58 -8.67
CA SER A 27 5.55 5.90 -7.82
C SER A 27 4.93 5.52 -6.46
N PRO A 28 3.93 4.62 -6.43
CA PRO A 28 3.36 4.11 -5.19
C PRO A 28 4.41 3.38 -4.36
N LYS A 29 4.46 3.66 -3.06
CA LYS A 29 5.48 3.11 -2.15
C LYS A 29 5.04 1.81 -1.49
N HIS A 30 3.78 1.69 -1.10
CA HIS A 30 3.29 0.51 -0.41
C HIS A 30 2.96 -0.62 -1.40
N PRO A 31 3.39 -1.88 -1.17
CA PRO A 31 3.12 -3.01 -2.07
C PRO A 31 1.63 -3.20 -2.41
N TYR A 32 0.75 -2.95 -1.43
CA TYR A 32 -0.70 -2.92 -1.67
C TYR A 32 -1.12 -1.87 -2.71
N THR A 33 -0.63 -0.63 -2.59
CA THR A 33 -0.92 0.46 -3.53
C THR A 33 -0.31 0.17 -4.90
N GLN A 34 0.92 -0.36 -4.94
CA GLN A 34 1.57 -0.81 -6.18
C GLN A 34 0.68 -1.83 -6.90
N ALA A 35 0.17 -2.82 -6.18
CA ALA A 35 -0.71 -3.81 -6.76
C ALA A 35 -2.01 -3.21 -7.31
N LEU A 36 -2.70 -2.39 -6.51
CA LEU A 36 -3.96 -1.77 -6.95
C LEU A 36 -3.78 -0.84 -8.15
N THR A 37 -2.73 -0.01 -8.12
CA THR A 37 -2.46 0.94 -9.22
C THR A 37 -1.97 0.24 -10.49
N SER A 38 -1.32 -0.93 -10.38
CA SER A 38 -0.92 -1.75 -11.54
C SER A 38 -2.11 -2.24 -12.37
N LEU A 39 -3.30 -2.35 -11.77
CA LEU A 39 -4.54 -2.81 -12.42
C LEU A 39 -5.25 -1.68 -13.19
N ILE A 40 -4.84 -0.43 -13.01
CA ILE A 40 -5.43 0.71 -13.68
C ILE A 40 -4.97 0.72 -15.14
N LYS A 41 -5.92 0.70 -16.07
CA LYS A 41 -5.63 0.85 -17.50
C LYS A 41 -5.17 2.28 -17.76
N LYS A 42 -3.98 2.42 -18.35
CA LYS A 42 -3.52 3.70 -18.90
C LYS A 42 -4.10 3.85 -20.31
N PRO A 43 -4.47 5.07 -20.74
CA PRO A 43 -4.98 5.33 -22.09
C PRO A 43 -3.92 5.08 -23.19
N ASP A 44 -2.65 4.99 -22.81
CA ASP A 44 -1.54 4.74 -23.71
C ASP A 44 -1.42 3.23 -24.03
N ILE A 45 -1.75 2.85 -25.27
CA ILE A 45 -1.96 1.48 -25.73
C ILE A 45 -0.66 0.65 -25.70
N ASP A 46 0.51 1.30 -25.80
CA ASP A 46 1.81 0.62 -25.90
C ASP A 46 2.48 0.34 -24.56
N ARG A 47 1.99 0.92 -23.45
CA ARG A 47 2.53 0.64 -22.11
C ARG A 47 1.71 -0.44 -21.41
N LYS A 48 2.07 -1.70 -21.63
CA LYS A 48 1.60 -2.80 -20.76
C LYS A 48 2.15 -2.55 -19.34
N ASN A 49 1.30 -2.07 -18.43
CA ASN A 49 1.63 -2.12 -17.00
C ASN A 49 1.84 -3.60 -16.63
N GLN A 50 2.98 -3.94 -16.03
CA GLN A 50 3.14 -5.25 -15.40
C GLN A 50 2.13 -5.34 -14.26
N LYS A 51 1.16 -6.24 -14.39
CA LYS A 51 0.18 -6.49 -13.34
C LYS A 51 0.89 -7.17 -12.16
N ILE A 52 0.72 -6.60 -10.98
CA ILE A 52 1.21 -7.19 -9.74
C ILE A 52 0.05 -7.98 -9.13
N GLU A 53 0.19 -9.31 -9.12
CA GLU A 53 -0.80 -10.19 -8.50
C GLU A 53 -0.59 -10.26 -6.99
N LEU A 54 -1.66 -10.01 -6.23
CA LEU A 54 -1.68 -10.20 -4.78
C LEU A 54 -2.02 -11.65 -4.45
N LYS A 55 -1.04 -12.38 -3.92
CA LYS A 55 -1.20 -13.77 -3.47
C LYS A 55 -1.88 -13.83 -2.09
N GLY A 56 -2.39 -15.02 -1.76
CA GLY A 56 -3.03 -15.30 -0.49
C GLY A 56 -4.47 -14.78 -0.39
N GLU A 57 -5.20 -15.33 0.57
CA GLU A 57 -6.61 -14.98 0.82
C GLU A 57 -6.73 -13.69 1.64
N VAL A 58 -7.88 -13.03 1.49
CA VAL A 58 -8.24 -11.91 2.37
C VAL A 58 -8.58 -12.48 3.75
N PRO A 59 -7.88 -12.10 4.83
CA PRO A 59 -8.16 -12.61 6.17
C PRO A 59 -9.59 -12.31 6.63
N SER A 60 -10.08 -13.06 7.60
CA SER A 60 -11.27 -12.65 8.34
C SER A 60 -10.98 -11.37 9.14
N ILE A 61 -11.95 -10.45 9.21
CA ILE A 61 -11.84 -9.24 10.04
C ILE A 61 -11.67 -9.59 11.53
N PHE A 62 -12.16 -10.76 11.95
CA PHE A 62 -12.06 -11.26 13.32
C PHE A 62 -10.69 -11.89 13.62
N GLU A 63 -9.93 -12.26 12.60
CA GLU A 63 -8.61 -12.91 12.71
C GLU A 63 -7.46 -11.92 12.47
N ARG A 64 -7.73 -10.61 12.61
CA ARG A 64 -6.72 -9.58 12.38
C ARG A 64 -5.52 -9.80 13.30
N LYS A 65 -4.38 -10.16 12.70
CA LYS A 65 -3.12 -10.34 13.40
C LYS A 65 -2.55 -9.00 13.88
N SER A 66 -1.75 -9.05 14.93
CA SER A 66 -0.91 -7.92 15.34
C SER A 66 0.12 -7.59 14.25
N GLY A 67 0.59 -6.35 14.23
CA GLY A 67 1.56 -5.87 13.24
C GLY A 67 0.92 -5.34 11.98
N CYS A 68 1.56 -5.60 10.84
CA CYS A 68 1.07 -5.13 9.55
C CYS A 68 -0.17 -5.93 9.14
N VAL A 69 -1.32 -5.25 9.04
CA VAL A 69 -2.58 -5.87 8.58
C VAL A 69 -2.50 -6.48 7.18
N PHE A 70 -1.52 -6.07 6.37
CA PHE A 70 -1.31 -6.57 5.01
C PHE A 70 -0.22 -7.67 4.93
N SER A 71 0.42 -8.04 6.04
CA SER A 71 1.56 -8.97 6.05
C SER A 71 1.27 -10.32 5.41
N SER A 72 0.06 -10.87 5.51
CA SER A 72 -0.30 -12.17 4.91
C SER A 72 -0.38 -12.16 3.38
N ARG A 73 -0.51 -10.98 2.76
CA ARG A 73 -0.63 -10.80 1.30
C ARG A 73 0.50 -9.96 0.71
N CYS A 74 1.39 -9.46 1.56
CA CYS A 74 2.63 -8.83 1.12
C CYS A 74 3.51 -9.89 0.42
N GLN A 75 4.18 -9.50 -0.67
CA GLN A 75 5.06 -10.41 -1.41
C GLN A 75 6.34 -10.71 -0.63
N ASP A 76 6.83 -9.74 0.14
CA ASP A 76 8.04 -9.88 0.96
C ASP A 76 7.88 -9.22 2.36
N PRO A 77 7.08 -9.82 3.25
CA PRO A 77 6.88 -9.31 4.60
C PRO A 77 8.07 -9.66 5.52
N SER A 78 8.66 -8.65 6.17
CA SER A 78 9.68 -8.87 7.20
C SER A 78 9.15 -9.62 8.41
N GLN A 79 10.05 -10.17 9.22
CA GLN A 79 9.67 -10.89 10.43
C GLN A 79 8.97 -9.97 11.44
N ASN A 80 9.37 -8.70 11.54
CA ASN A 80 8.73 -7.74 12.43
C ASN A 80 7.28 -7.44 12.01
N CYS A 81 7.01 -7.40 10.70
CA CYS A 81 5.66 -7.25 10.16
C CYS A 81 4.77 -8.47 10.49
N LYS A 82 5.31 -9.68 10.40
CA LYS A 82 4.59 -10.94 10.68
C LYS A 82 4.32 -11.16 12.17
N THR A 83 5.26 -10.76 13.03
CA THR A 83 5.23 -11.04 14.48
C THR A 83 4.59 -9.95 15.31
N GLY A 84 4.21 -8.82 14.70
CA GLY A 84 3.59 -7.72 15.42
C GLY A 84 4.54 -6.73 16.09
N LYS A 85 5.85 -6.87 15.89
CA LYS A 85 6.85 -5.93 16.44
C LYS A 85 6.78 -4.54 15.82
N THR A 86 6.24 -4.43 14.61
CA THR A 86 5.99 -3.16 13.93
C THR A 86 4.50 -3.06 13.61
N GLU A 87 3.83 -2.10 14.23
CA GLU A 87 2.40 -1.83 14.02
C GLU A 87 2.17 -0.85 12.88
N ASN A 88 0.96 -0.91 12.29
CA ASN A 88 0.58 0.05 11.26
C ASN A 88 0.56 1.48 11.80
N LYS A 89 1.34 2.37 11.18
CA LYS A 89 1.39 3.80 11.47
C LYS A 89 1.84 4.56 10.23
N LEU A 90 1.08 5.57 9.86
CA LEU A 90 1.49 6.46 8.77
C LEU A 90 2.70 7.29 9.18
N ILE A 91 3.74 7.23 8.36
CA ILE A 91 4.91 8.11 8.44
C ILE A 91 4.96 8.97 7.18
N LYS A 92 5.35 10.23 7.34
CA LYS A 92 5.56 11.13 6.22
C LYS A 92 6.86 10.75 5.52
N THR A 93 6.80 10.49 4.22
CA THR A 93 7.97 10.11 3.42
C THR A 93 8.39 11.19 2.43
N ASP A 94 7.47 12.09 2.05
CA ASP A 94 7.72 13.29 1.24
C ASP A 94 6.72 14.40 1.64
N GLU A 95 6.86 15.57 1.03
CA GLU A 95 5.80 16.59 1.04
C GLU A 95 4.50 15.99 0.47
N ASP A 96 3.45 16.06 1.29
CA ASP A 96 2.13 15.47 1.07
C ASP A 96 2.11 13.98 0.70
N HIS A 97 3.00 13.17 1.27
CA HIS A 97 3.01 11.71 1.06
C HIS A 97 3.26 10.96 2.37
N TRP A 98 2.31 10.12 2.77
CA TRP A 98 2.35 9.27 3.94
C TRP A 98 2.23 7.80 3.54
N VAL A 99 3.04 6.95 4.16
CA VAL A 99 3.06 5.50 3.92
C VAL A 99 3.04 4.79 5.25
N ASP A 100 2.40 3.64 5.31
CA ASP A 100 2.47 2.78 6.48
C ASP A 100 3.91 2.33 6.77
N GLN A 101 4.35 2.53 8.01
CA GLN A 101 5.73 2.26 8.43
C GLN A 101 6.12 0.79 8.33
N CYS A 102 5.16 -0.15 8.37
CA CYS A 102 5.48 -1.56 8.18
C CYS A 102 6.12 -1.82 6.81
N CYS A 103 5.81 -0.99 5.81
CA CYS A 103 6.45 -1.06 4.50
C CYS A 103 7.81 -0.35 4.46
N ILE A 104 7.92 0.83 5.08
CA ILE A 104 9.12 1.67 4.96
C ILE A 104 10.24 1.19 5.88
N ASN A 105 9.89 0.73 7.08
CA ASN A 105 10.79 0.21 8.10
C ASN A 105 10.66 -1.32 8.17
N CYS A 106 10.52 -1.97 7.02
CA CYS A 106 10.33 -3.41 6.88
C CYS A 106 11.67 -4.15 7.12
N ASN A 107 12.16 -4.09 8.36
CA ASN A 107 13.39 -4.75 8.81
C ASN A 107 13.06 -5.99 9.64
#